data_AF-A0AAV9IS78-F1
#
_entry.id   AF-A0AAV9IS78-F1
#
_cell.length_a   1.000
_cell.length_b   1.000
_cell.length_c   1.000
_cell.angle_alpha   90.00
_cell.angle_beta   90.00
_cell.angle_gamma   90.00
#
_symmetry.space_group_name_H-M   'P 1'
#
loop_
_entity.id
_entity.type
_entity.pdbx_description
1 polymer ?
#
loop_
_entity_poly.entity_id
_entity_poly.type
_entity_poly.pdbx_seq_one_letter_code
_entity_poly.pdbx_strand_id
1 'polypeptide(L)'
;MPPGTAFLPGIAFRHRPQRFHLVRPIQSPVHPVPVARCRRRRRRPPLARPLRAMLDATLQEVASAFAGGCVGVMGTLIALELLKTRIRERKQCPYCAGRGRLVCGQCYALGHRPAGDGHHGANPCNQCDSSGYVTCNHCEGSGSLLPFEAEQALLKSYEDEWIQDDLFQ
;
A
#
# COMPACT_ATOMS: atom_id res chain seq x y z
N MET A 1 -40.64 51.87 2.19
CA MET A 1 -41.17 50.73 1.41
C MET A 1 -40.02 49.87 0.93
N PRO A 2 -39.70 48.73 1.58
CA PRO A 2 -38.88 47.68 0.99
C PRO A 2 -39.78 46.51 0.53
N PRO A 3 -39.62 45.98 -0.69
CA PRO A 3 -40.23 44.70 -1.03
C PRO A 3 -39.29 43.52 -0.72
N GLY A 4 -39.86 42.48 -0.11
CA GLY A 4 -39.57 41.12 -0.56
C GLY A 4 -38.62 40.26 0.27
N THR A 5 -38.89 40.10 1.56
CA THR A 5 -38.44 38.92 2.31
C THR A 5 -39.20 37.68 1.82
N ALA A 6 -38.56 36.85 1.00
CA ALA A 6 -39.05 35.50 0.70
C ALA A 6 -38.43 34.51 1.70
N PHE A 7 -39.24 34.19 2.72
CA PHE A 7 -39.06 33.04 3.60
C PHE A 7 -39.13 31.75 2.78
N LEU A 8 -38.03 31.00 2.72
CA LEU A 8 -38.05 29.60 2.31
C LEU A 8 -38.16 28.71 3.57
N PRO A 9 -39.08 27.73 3.60
CA PRO A 9 -39.30 26.90 4.77
C PRO A 9 -38.19 25.86 4.96
N GLY A 10 -37.64 25.86 6.17
CA GLY A 10 -37.13 24.73 6.93
C GLY A 10 -36.66 23.50 6.16
N ILE A 11 -35.41 23.52 5.71
CA ILE A 11 -34.69 22.28 5.40
C ILE A 11 -34.26 21.68 6.74
N ALA A 12 -35.12 20.84 7.31
CA ALA A 12 -34.79 20.01 8.45
C ALA A 12 -33.61 19.10 8.09
N PHE A 13 -32.40 19.49 8.53
CA PHE A 13 -31.21 18.65 8.53
C PHE A 13 -31.48 17.44 9.43
N ARG A 14 -32.05 16.38 8.86
CA ARG A 14 -32.04 15.07 9.47
C ARG A 14 -30.58 14.62 9.53
N HIS A 15 -29.96 14.79 10.69
CA HIS A 15 -28.78 14.05 11.09
C HIS A 15 -29.09 12.55 10.93
N ARG A 16 -28.69 11.97 9.79
CA ARG A 16 -28.52 10.52 9.69
C ARG A 16 -27.31 10.19 10.56
N PRO A 17 -27.45 9.42 11.65
CA PRO A 17 -26.28 8.80 12.24
C PRO A 17 -25.66 7.94 11.15
N GLN A 18 -24.44 8.28 10.72
CA GLN A 18 -23.63 7.39 9.91
C GLN A 18 -23.43 6.14 10.77
N ARG A 19 -24.20 5.09 10.45
CA ARG A 19 -23.88 3.74 10.89
C ARG A 19 -22.49 3.47 10.36
N PHE A 20 -21.51 3.49 11.26
CA PHE A 20 -20.23 2.83 11.05
C PHE A 20 -20.54 1.40 10.65
N HIS A 21 -20.54 1.15 9.35
CA HIS A 21 -20.36 -0.18 8.84
C HIS A 21 -18.95 -0.57 9.26
N LEU A 22 -18.87 -1.22 10.42
CA LEU A 22 -17.79 -2.13 10.77
C LEU A 22 -17.50 -2.92 9.50
N VAL A 23 -16.38 -2.59 8.85
CA VAL A 23 -15.79 -3.38 7.79
C VAL A 23 -15.64 -4.75 8.41
N ARG A 24 -16.53 -5.66 8.02
CA ARG A 24 -16.46 -7.04 8.47
C ARG A 24 -15.07 -7.52 8.13
N PRO A 25 -14.34 -8.15 9.07
CA PRO A 25 -13.11 -8.83 8.70
C PRO A 25 -13.45 -9.73 7.51
N ILE A 26 -12.61 -9.69 6.48
CA ILE A 26 -12.65 -10.66 5.39
C ILE A 26 -12.38 -12.00 6.07
N GLN A 27 -13.45 -12.65 6.51
CA GLN A 27 -13.45 -14.06 6.86
C GLN A 27 -13.26 -14.78 5.54
N SER A 28 -12.02 -14.92 5.12
CA SER A 28 -11.68 -15.96 4.16
C SER A 28 -12.18 -17.27 4.79
N PRO A 29 -12.97 -18.08 4.07
CA PRO A 29 -13.28 -19.40 4.54
C PRO A 29 -11.95 -20.16 4.55
N VAL A 30 -11.32 -20.23 5.73
CA VAL A 30 -10.34 -21.27 6.03
C VAL A 30 -11.16 -22.56 6.02
N HIS A 31 -11.42 -23.07 4.82
CA HIS A 31 -11.87 -24.43 4.68
C HIS A 31 -10.82 -25.27 5.39
N PRO A 32 -11.18 -26.08 6.39
CA PRO A 32 -10.26 -27.06 6.92
C PRO A 32 -9.90 -27.94 5.73
N VAL A 33 -8.68 -27.79 5.22
CA VAL A 33 -8.12 -28.76 4.28
C VAL A 33 -8.24 -30.07 5.03
N PRO A 34 -9.05 -31.04 4.56
CA PRO A 34 -9.14 -32.31 5.23
C PRO A 34 -7.74 -32.87 5.18
N VAL A 35 -7.08 -32.91 6.34
CA VAL A 35 -5.86 -33.69 6.52
C VAL A 35 -6.34 -35.11 6.35
N ALA A 36 -6.33 -35.57 5.10
CA ALA A 36 -6.72 -36.91 4.75
C ALA A 36 -5.87 -37.79 5.66
N ARG A 37 -6.51 -38.43 6.65
CA ARG A 37 -5.93 -39.54 7.37
C ARG A 37 -5.60 -40.56 6.30
N CYS A 38 -4.38 -40.48 5.80
CA CYS A 38 -3.82 -41.44 4.89
C CYS A 38 -3.71 -42.71 5.72
N ARG A 39 -4.81 -43.48 5.77
CA ARG A 39 -4.79 -44.86 6.22
C ARG A 39 -3.74 -45.50 5.36
N ARG A 40 -2.53 -45.66 5.91
CA ARG A 40 -1.44 -46.45 5.34
C ARG A 40 -1.97 -47.88 5.16
N ARG A 41 -2.70 -48.12 4.07
CA ARG A 41 -2.86 -49.45 3.52
C ARG A 41 -1.45 -49.86 3.15
N ARG A 42 -0.85 -50.73 3.97
CA ARG A 42 0.36 -51.49 3.65
C ARG A 42 0.07 -52.32 2.40
N ARG A 43 0.06 -51.70 1.21
CA ARG A 43 0.15 -52.41 -0.06
C ARG A 43 1.59 -52.91 -0.12
N ARG A 44 1.77 -54.23 0.04
CA ARG A 44 3.05 -54.90 -0.16
C ARG A 44 3.55 -54.55 -1.57
N PRO A 45 4.73 -53.95 -1.76
CA PRO A 45 5.24 -53.69 -3.09
C PRO A 45 5.62 -55.03 -3.77
N PRO A 46 5.49 -55.13 -5.11
CA PRO A 46 5.95 -56.30 -5.84
C PRO A 46 7.48 -56.42 -5.73
N LEU A 47 7.95 -57.61 -5.38
CA LEU A 47 9.36 -58.01 -5.33
C LEU A 47 9.98 -58.03 -6.73
N ALA A 48 10.38 -56.88 -7.28
CA ALA A 48 11.40 -56.77 -8.31
C ALA A 48 11.68 -55.28 -8.59
N ARG A 49 12.91 -54.81 -8.28
CA ARG A 49 13.44 -53.43 -8.32
C ARG A 49 13.35 -52.60 -7.02
N PRO A 50 13.83 -53.12 -5.88
CA PRO A 50 13.76 -52.40 -4.60
C PRO A 50 14.68 -51.17 -4.51
N LEU A 51 15.84 -51.17 -5.21
CA LEU A 51 16.89 -50.16 -4.98
C LEU A 51 16.58 -48.81 -5.65
N ARG A 52 15.98 -48.81 -6.85
CA ARG A 52 15.52 -47.57 -7.52
C ARG A 52 14.28 -46.98 -6.86
N ALA A 53 13.34 -47.82 -6.44
CA ALA A 53 12.13 -47.37 -5.74
C ALA A 53 12.43 -46.77 -4.35
N MET A 54 13.46 -47.26 -3.66
CA MET A 54 13.95 -46.63 -2.42
C MET A 54 14.63 -45.27 -2.68
N LEU A 55 15.41 -45.15 -3.76
CA LEU A 55 16.01 -43.86 -4.14
C LEU A 55 14.95 -42.82 -4.54
N ASP A 56 13.93 -43.21 -5.29
CA ASP A 56 12.85 -42.31 -5.68
C ASP A 56 12.03 -41.85 -4.46
N ALA A 57 11.85 -42.73 -3.46
CA ALA A 57 11.17 -42.38 -2.22
C ALA A 57 11.96 -41.34 -1.40
N THR A 58 13.29 -41.47 -1.29
CA THR A 58 14.12 -40.49 -0.56
C THR A 58 14.22 -39.16 -1.31
N LEU A 59 14.28 -39.17 -2.64
CA LEU A 59 14.25 -37.95 -3.45
C LEU A 59 12.92 -37.19 -3.31
N GLN A 60 11.80 -37.90 -3.28
CA GLN A 60 10.49 -37.30 -3.08
C GLN A 60 10.37 -36.66 -1.69
N GLU A 61 10.88 -37.32 -0.64
CA GLU A 61 10.88 -36.78 0.72
C GLU A 61 11.75 -35.52 0.84
N VAL A 62 12.97 -35.57 0.29
CA VAL A 62 13.89 -34.42 0.27
C VAL A 62 13.32 -33.26 -0.55
N ALA A 63 12.78 -33.53 -1.74
CA ALA A 63 12.14 -32.51 -2.58
C ALA A 63 10.93 -31.87 -1.88
N SER A 64 10.15 -32.66 -1.12
CA SER A 64 9.02 -32.14 -0.34
C SER A 64 9.46 -31.22 0.80
N ALA A 65 10.59 -31.54 1.46
CA ALA A 65 11.16 -30.70 2.51
C ALA A 65 11.69 -29.37 1.94
N PHE A 66 12.41 -29.41 0.81
CA PHE A 66 12.87 -28.19 0.13
C PHE A 66 11.71 -27.34 -0.39
N ALA A 67 10.69 -27.96 -0.98
CA ALA A 67 9.50 -27.25 -1.45
C ALA A 67 8.80 -26.52 -0.29
N GLY A 68 8.65 -27.18 0.87
CA GLY A 68 8.08 -26.57 2.06
C GLY A 68 8.90 -25.38 2.58
N GLY A 69 10.23 -25.54 2.66
CA GLY A 69 11.13 -24.47 3.11
C GLY A 69 11.10 -23.24 2.20
N CYS A 70 11.22 -23.44 0.89
CA CYS A 70 11.20 -22.35 -0.08
C CYS A 70 9.86 -21.59 -0.06
N VAL A 71 8.73 -22.29 -0.01
CA VAL A 71 7.40 -21.65 0.05
C VAL A 71 7.23 -20.88 1.35
N GLY A 72 7.77 -21.37 2.47
CA GLY A 72 7.77 -20.65 3.75
C GLY A 72 8.53 -19.33 3.68
N VAL A 73 9.79 -19.36 3.23
CA VAL A 73 10.65 -18.16 3.14
C VAL A 73 10.15 -17.18 2.09
N MET A 74 9.72 -17.67 0.92
CA MET A 74 9.14 -16.78 -0.09
C MET A 74 7.83 -16.17 0.40
N GLY A 75 6.99 -16.94 1.10
CA GLY A 75 5.76 -16.44 1.69
C GLY A 75 5.99 -15.30 2.68
N THR A 76 6.98 -15.42 3.56
CA THR A 76 7.32 -14.36 4.52
C THR A 76 7.90 -13.12 3.85
N LEU A 77 8.80 -13.28 2.87
CA LEU A 77 9.36 -12.15 2.12
C LEU A 77 8.30 -11.39 1.32
N ILE A 78 7.39 -12.11 0.66
CA ILE A 78 6.28 -11.50 -0.07
C ILE A 78 5.39 -10.72 0.89
N ALA A 79 5.05 -11.28 2.06
CA ALA A 79 4.24 -10.59 3.05
C ALA A 79 4.93 -9.30 3.55
N LEU A 80 6.25 -9.32 3.75
CA LEU A 80 7.02 -8.13 4.15
C LEU A 80 7.05 -7.06 3.06
N GLU A 81 7.26 -7.44 1.79
CA GLU A 81 7.24 -6.48 0.68
C GLU A 81 5.85 -5.86 0.47
N LEU A 82 4.78 -6.66 0.64
CA LEU A 82 3.41 -6.14 0.64
C LEU A 82 3.18 -5.16 1.78
N LEU A 83 3.69 -5.45 2.99
CA LEU A 83 3.59 -4.52 4.10
C LEU A 83 4.37 -3.23 3.83
N LYS A 84 5.59 -3.34 3.30
CA LYS A 84 6.45 -2.21 2.96
C LYS A 84 5.83 -1.30 1.92
N THR A 85 5.21 -1.86 0.89
CA THR A 85 4.49 -1.09 -0.14
C THR A 85 3.28 -0.37 0.46
N ARG A 86 2.48 -1.04 1.30
CA ARG A 86 1.35 -0.40 2.03
C ARG A 86 1.79 0.73 2.94
N ILE A 87 2.89 0.57 3.66
CA ILE A 87 3.45 1.62 4.53
C ILE A 87 3.97 2.77 3.67
N ARG A 88 4.69 2.47 2.58
CA ARG A 88 5.20 3.48 1.64
C ARG A 88 4.06 4.27 1.00
N GLU A 89 2.94 3.64 0.66
CA GLU A 89 1.73 4.33 0.17
C GLU A 89 1.16 5.29 1.21
N ARG A 90 1.10 4.89 2.49
CA ARG A 90 0.61 5.75 3.58
C ARG A 90 1.56 6.89 3.92
N LYS A 91 2.87 6.71 3.72
CA LYS A 91 3.91 7.74 3.98
C LYS A 91 4.08 8.72 2.83
N GLN A 92 3.58 8.41 1.63
CA GLN A 92 3.65 9.32 0.49
C GLN A 92 2.78 10.55 0.72
N CYS A 93 3.22 11.70 0.20
CA CYS A 93 2.43 12.92 0.21
C CYS A 93 1.14 12.70 -0.60
N PRO A 94 -0.06 12.88 -0.01
CA PRO A 94 -1.33 12.59 -0.66
C PRO A 94 -1.62 13.53 -1.83
N TYR A 95 -1.01 14.72 -1.83
CA TYR A 95 -1.22 15.73 -2.87
C TYR A 95 -0.45 15.45 -4.16
N CYS A 96 0.78 14.98 -4.05
CA CYS A 96 1.63 14.68 -5.22
C CYS A 96 1.82 13.18 -5.49
N ALA A 97 1.19 12.31 -4.68
CA ALA A 97 1.29 10.86 -4.78
C ALA A 97 2.74 10.37 -4.89
N GLY A 98 3.62 10.90 -4.03
CA GLY A 98 5.03 10.52 -4.01
C GLY A 98 5.93 11.21 -5.05
N ARG A 99 5.40 12.03 -5.96
CA ARG A 99 6.19 12.61 -7.07
C ARG A 99 6.98 13.86 -6.70
N GLY A 100 6.64 14.55 -5.62
CA GLY A 100 7.23 15.83 -5.23
C GLY A 100 6.79 17.04 -6.09
N ARG A 101 6.05 16.81 -7.18
CA ARG A 101 5.61 17.85 -8.12
C ARG A 101 4.14 17.69 -8.49
N LEU A 102 3.49 18.83 -8.70
CA LEU A 102 2.10 18.97 -9.11
C LEU A 102 2.06 19.43 -10.58
N VAL A 103 1.00 19.09 -11.28
CA VAL A 103 0.74 19.66 -12.61
C VAL A 103 0.39 21.15 -12.43
N CYS A 104 0.99 22.02 -13.24
CA CYS A 104 0.65 23.43 -13.19
C CYS A 104 -0.82 23.63 -13.56
N GLY A 105 -1.63 24.16 -12.64
CA GLY A 105 -3.06 24.40 -12.88
C GLY A 105 -3.35 25.49 -13.91
N GLN A 106 -2.34 26.31 -14.27
CA GLN A 106 -2.52 27.39 -15.25
C GLN A 106 -2.30 26.94 -16.70
N CYS A 107 -1.32 26.07 -16.94
CA CYS A 107 -1.00 25.57 -18.28
C CYS A 107 -1.28 24.07 -18.45
N TYR A 108 -1.80 23.37 -17.43
CA TYR A 108 -2.14 21.95 -17.48
C TYR A 108 -1.03 21.06 -18.08
N ALA A 109 0.21 21.25 -17.61
CA ALA A 109 1.43 20.59 -18.12
C ALA A 109 1.90 20.96 -19.54
N LEU A 110 1.28 21.94 -20.21
CA LEU A 110 1.72 22.42 -21.53
C LEU A 110 2.97 23.31 -21.49
N GLY A 111 3.29 23.90 -20.32
CA GLY A 111 4.40 24.88 -20.19
C GLY A 111 4.10 26.25 -20.82
N HIS A 112 3.04 26.37 -21.60
CA HIS A 112 2.60 27.62 -22.20
C HIS A 112 1.09 27.80 -22.03
N ARG A 113 0.64 29.05 -21.94
CA ARG A 113 -0.77 29.41 -21.97
C ARG A 113 -1.16 29.87 -23.37
N PRO A 114 -2.39 29.56 -23.84
CA PRO A 114 -2.93 30.22 -25.02
C PRO A 114 -2.99 31.72 -24.74
N ALA A 115 -2.47 32.55 -25.65
CA ALA A 115 -2.63 33.99 -25.56
C ALA A 115 -4.13 34.31 -25.64
N GLY A 116 -4.68 34.90 -24.58
CA GLY A 116 -6.09 35.30 -24.52
C GLY A 116 -6.45 36.41 -25.51
N ASP A 117 -5.45 37.02 -26.14
CA ASP A 117 -5.56 38.29 -26.85
C ASP A 117 -5.63 38.12 -28.37
N GLY A 118 -6.08 36.95 -28.87
CA GLY A 118 -6.29 36.71 -30.30
C GLY A 118 -5.02 36.64 -31.16
N HIS A 119 -3.83 36.81 -30.59
CA HIS A 119 -2.58 36.50 -31.25
C HIS A 119 -2.34 34.98 -31.24
N HIS A 120 -1.98 34.40 -32.39
CA HIS A 120 -1.63 32.98 -32.55
C HIS A 120 -0.28 32.61 -31.91
N GLY A 121 -0.02 33.11 -30.69
CA GLY A 121 1.19 32.88 -29.92
C GLY A 121 0.91 32.10 -28.64
N ALA A 122 1.81 31.20 -28.28
CA ALA A 122 1.82 30.53 -26.99
C ALA A 122 2.74 31.33 -26.04
N ASN A 123 2.17 31.92 -24.99
CA ASN A 123 2.98 32.63 -23.99
C ASN A 123 3.53 31.63 -22.98
N PRO A 124 4.81 31.73 -22.56
CA PRO A 124 5.35 30.85 -21.54
C PRO A 124 4.55 31.02 -20.24
N CYS A 125 4.37 29.92 -19.51
CA CYS A 125 3.65 29.96 -18.26
C CYS A 125 4.57 30.47 -17.13
N ASN A 126 4.33 31.70 -16.68
CA ASN A 126 5.08 32.34 -15.58
C ASN A 126 4.96 31.60 -14.24
N GLN A 127 3.95 30.75 -14.07
CA GLN A 127 3.72 30.02 -12.82
C GLN A 127 4.64 28.79 -12.68
N CYS A 128 5.11 28.23 -13.79
CA CYS A 128 5.93 27.02 -13.80
C CYS A 128 7.22 27.21 -14.60
N ASP A 129 7.57 28.45 -14.97
CA ASP A 129 8.69 28.79 -15.85
C ASP A 129 8.80 27.84 -17.05
N SER A 130 7.67 27.63 -17.72
CA SER A 130 7.52 26.73 -18.87
C SER A 130 7.82 25.23 -18.66
N SER A 131 8.08 24.79 -17.42
CA SER A 131 8.30 23.36 -17.11
C SER A 131 7.02 22.52 -17.15
N GLY A 132 5.85 23.14 -17.02
CA GLY A 132 4.54 22.47 -16.94
C GLY A 132 4.22 21.89 -15.55
N TYR A 133 5.18 21.92 -14.62
CA TYR A 133 5.03 21.38 -13.27
C TYR A 133 5.41 22.41 -12.21
N VAL A 134 4.79 22.32 -11.04
CA VAL A 134 5.10 23.16 -9.88
C VAL A 134 5.55 22.24 -8.75
N THR A 135 6.51 22.68 -7.94
CA THR A 135 6.91 21.95 -6.73
C THR A 135 5.71 21.80 -5.79
N CYS A 136 5.61 20.64 -5.15
CA CYS A 136 4.52 20.39 -4.23
C CYS A 136 4.75 21.16 -2.93
N ASN A 137 3.93 22.18 -2.65
CA ASN A 137 4.04 22.99 -1.43
C ASN A 137 3.90 22.18 -0.13
N HIS A 138 3.25 21.01 -0.18
CA HIS A 138 3.02 20.21 1.02
C HIS A 138 4.23 19.36 1.44
N CYS A 139 5.09 18.99 0.49
CA CYS A 139 6.26 18.14 0.75
C CYS A 139 7.57 18.79 0.27
N GLU A 140 7.50 20.01 -0.23
CA GLU A 140 8.61 20.81 -0.75
C GLU A 140 9.46 20.11 -1.82
N GLY A 141 8.88 19.12 -2.53
CA GLY A 141 9.59 18.32 -3.51
C GLY A 141 10.06 16.95 -3.04
N SER A 142 9.99 16.64 -1.74
CA SER A 142 10.44 15.35 -1.19
C SER A 142 9.54 14.17 -1.57
N GLY A 143 8.25 14.43 -1.83
CA GLY A 143 7.27 13.40 -2.12
C GLY A 143 6.79 12.59 -0.91
N SER A 144 7.37 12.79 0.28
CA SER A 144 6.89 12.18 1.53
C SER A 144 6.01 13.16 2.31
N LEU A 145 5.02 12.61 3.03
CA LEU A 145 4.16 13.39 3.93
C LEU A 145 4.92 13.75 5.21
N LEU A 146 5.69 12.80 5.73
CA LEU A 146 6.54 12.99 6.89
C LEU A 146 7.93 13.40 6.40
N PRO A 147 8.49 14.52 6.87
CA PRO A 147 9.87 14.85 6.59
C PRO A 147 10.80 13.80 7.22
N PHE A 148 11.93 13.53 6.55
CA PHE A 148 12.88 12.49 6.97
C PHE A 148 13.36 12.68 8.42
N GLU A 149 13.58 13.93 8.83
CA GLU A 149 14.02 14.26 10.18
C GLU A 149 12.98 13.89 11.25
N ALA A 150 11.70 14.10 10.98
CA ALA A 150 10.63 13.71 11.89
C ALA A 150 10.50 12.18 11.96
N GLU A 151 10.71 11.47 10.85
CA GLU A 151 10.74 10.00 10.86
C GLU A 151 11.89 9.47 11.72
N GLN A 152 13.07 10.05 11.58
CA GLN A 152 14.26 9.65 12.34
C GLN A 152 14.11 9.95 13.84
N ALA A 153 13.52 11.09 14.20
CA ALA A 153 13.23 11.42 15.60
C ALA A 153 12.25 10.41 16.23
N LEU A 154 11.23 9.98 15.49
CA LEU A 154 10.24 9.02 15.96
C LEU A 154 10.85 7.63 16.17
N LEU A 155 11.72 7.19 15.24
CA LEU A 155 12.49 5.95 15.39
C LEU A 155 13.41 6.02 16.60
N LYS A 156 14.13 7.12 16.78
CA LYS A 156 15.00 7.32 17.93
C LYS A 156 14.24 7.24 19.25
N SER A 157 13.06 7.86 19.33
CA SER A 157 12.23 7.76 20.54
C SER A 157 11.78 6.33 20.86
N TYR A 158 11.54 5.51 19.84
CA TYR A 158 11.18 4.10 20.01
C TYR A 158 12.40 3.27 20.45
N GLU A 159 13.57 3.51 19.88
CA GLU A 159 14.81 2.86 20.29
C GLU A 159 15.15 3.18 21.76
N ASP A 160 15.06 4.45 22.14
CA ASP A 160 15.31 4.89 23.51
C ASP A 160 14.33 4.22 24.50
N GLU A 161 13.05 4.08 24.15
CA GLU A 161 12.03 3.38 24.96
C GLU A 161 12.35 1.87 25.12
N TRP A 162 12.71 1.19 24.04
CA TRP A 162 13.07 -0.24 24.08
C TRP A 162 14.33 -0.52 24.88
N ILE A 163 15.35 0.31 24.72
CA ILE A 163 16.60 0.19 25.47
C ILE A 163 16.34 0.35 26.97
N GLN A 164 15.38 1.20 27.35
CA GLN A 164 15.06 1.44 28.74
C GLN A 164 14.35 0.26 29.42
N ASP A 165 13.50 -0.47 28.70
CA ASP A 165 12.81 -1.67 29.20
C ASP A 165 13.77 -2.86 29.42
N ASP A 166 14.73 -3.06 28.51
CA ASP A 166 15.75 -4.11 28.62
C ASP A 166 16.73 -3.87 29.79
N LEU A 167 16.88 -2.61 30.23
CA LEU A 167 17.74 -2.21 31.36
C LEU A 167 17.10 -2.46 32.74
N PHE A 168 15.81 -2.74 32.81
CA PHE A 168 15.06 -2.96 34.06
C PHE A 168 14.71 -4.43 34.35
N GLN A 169 15.27 -5.39 33.59
CA GLN A 169 15.20 -6.84 33.84
C GLN A 169 16.51 -7.41 34.38
#